data_AF-A0A1I9G391-F1
#
_entry.id   AF-A0A1I9G391-F1
#
_cell.length_a   1.000
_cell.length_b   1.000
_cell.length_c   1.000
_cell.angle_alpha   90.00
_cell.angle_beta   90.00
_cell.angle_gamma   90.00
#
_symmetry.space_group_name_H-M   'P 1'
#
loop_
_entity.id
_entity.type
_entity.pdbx_description
1 polymer ?
#
loop_
_entity_poly.entity_id
_entity_poly.type
_entity_poly.pdbx_seq_one_letter_code
_entity_poly.pdbx_strand_id
1 'polypeptide(L)'
;MSKRSSPGSDDDSPGASADEPLYSKRRLVEFEPVRICSVSGTSDIDAKVLAVQHYKLSERFRLKERQTTQLQHRVEQLESRQAQDDAMMCTINRFWNLFDENVRTLLQRFDAETAVEGEIKMECEETKSFLAKLAHWDDGETEEKLKQRVEFSRRAISKLIQVFDHITQRNGKIAEMIASCSTADESPDDGASTSDGRPTVNAMLVKRNAELSEENI
;
A
#
# COMPACT_ATOMS: atom_id res chain seq x y z
N MET A 1 55.70 -17.25 10.68
CA MET A 1 57.08 -17.20 10.15
C MET A 1 58.03 -17.18 11.34
N SER A 2 58.80 -18.24 11.57
CA SER A 2 59.90 -18.21 12.55
C SER A 2 61.08 -18.99 11.98
N LYS A 3 62.14 -18.23 11.67
CA LYS A 3 63.47 -18.69 11.30
C LYS A 3 64.32 -18.95 12.55
N ARG A 4 65.25 -19.89 12.47
CA ARG A 4 66.63 -19.83 13.00
C ARG A 4 67.34 -21.14 12.61
N SER A 5 68.26 -21.13 11.64
CA SER A 5 69.66 -20.69 11.67
C SER A 5 70.61 -21.73 12.29
N SER A 6 71.52 -22.22 11.44
CA SER A 6 72.67 -23.10 11.71
C SER A 6 73.70 -22.50 12.68
N PRO A 7 74.65 -23.33 13.16
CA PRO A 7 76.05 -23.26 12.70
C PRO A 7 76.63 -24.68 12.39
N GLY A 8 77.62 -24.89 11.50
CA GLY A 8 79.06 -24.61 11.70
C GLY A 8 79.62 -25.49 12.84
N SER A 9 80.66 -26.32 12.75
CA SER A 9 81.85 -26.35 11.89
C SER A 9 82.67 -27.65 12.20
N ASP A 10 83.58 -28.01 11.28
CA ASP A 10 84.89 -28.70 11.42
C ASP A 10 84.92 -30.15 11.95
N ASP A 11 85.24 -31.14 11.12
CA ASP A 11 86.59 -31.60 10.70
C ASP A 11 87.36 -32.26 11.85
N ASP A 12 87.44 -33.61 11.83
CA ASP A 12 88.69 -34.34 12.03
C ASP A 12 88.48 -35.84 11.79
N SER A 13 89.37 -36.44 10.99
CA SER A 13 89.60 -37.89 10.94
C SER A 13 90.94 -38.16 11.62
N PRO A 14 91.02 -39.16 12.51
CA PRO A 14 91.66 -40.42 12.11
C PRO A 14 90.96 -41.63 12.76
N GLY A 15 90.88 -42.82 12.16
CA GLY A 15 92.02 -43.69 11.87
C GLY A 15 92.07 -44.85 12.88
N ALA A 16 91.83 -46.06 12.35
CA ALA A 16 92.27 -47.38 12.85
C ALA A 16 91.44 -48.16 13.90
N SER A 17 91.10 -49.38 13.45
CA SER A 17 91.07 -50.68 14.16
C SER A 17 90.06 -50.92 15.28
N ALA A 18 89.10 -51.80 15.02
CA ALA A 18 89.02 -53.17 15.56
C ALA A 18 87.60 -53.74 15.33
N ASP A 19 87.52 -55.03 15.03
CA ASP A 19 86.28 -55.80 14.90
C ASP A 19 85.35 -55.62 16.11
N GLU A 20 84.10 -55.18 15.89
CA GLU A 20 82.95 -55.46 16.78
C GLU A 20 81.61 -55.28 16.04
N PRO A 21 80.56 -56.04 16.42
CA PRO A 21 79.42 -56.33 15.57
C PRO A 21 78.42 -55.17 15.46
N LEU A 22 77.77 -55.10 14.30
CA LEU A 22 76.73 -54.14 13.94
C LEU A 22 75.60 -54.11 15.00
N TYR A 23 75.61 -53.09 15.87
CA TYR A 23 74.49 -52.77 16.73
C TYR A 23 73.30 -52.28 15.88
N SER A 24 72.36 -53.19 15.65
CA SER A 24 71.02 -52.91 15.17
C SER A 24 70.32 -51.94 16.12
N LYS A 25 70.32 -50.65 15.76
CA LYS A 25 69.46 -49.63 16.38
C LYS A 25 68.02 -49.92 15.97
N ARG A 26 67.29 -50.66 16.81
CA ARG A 26 65.85 -50.89 16.63
C ARG A 26 65.12 -49.55 16.74
N ARG A 27 64.56 -49.06 15.63
CA ARG A 27 63.59 -47.96 15.64
C ARG A 27 62.33 -48.45 16.37
N LEU A 28 61.92 -47.75 17.43
CA LEU A 28 60.85 -48.20 18.33
C LEU A 28 59.43 -47.95 17.79
N VAL A 29 59.29 -47.40 16.58
CA VAL A 29 57.99 -47.29 15.90
C VAL A 29 58.22 -47.52 14.41
N GLU A 30 57.75 -48.66 13.92
CA GLU A 30 57.68 -49.00 12.51
C GLU A 30 56.27 -48.65 12.03
N PHE A 31 56.16 -47.62 11.19
CA PHE A 31 54.92 -47.32 10.50
C PHE A 31 54.83 -48.21 9.26
N GLU A 32 53.65 -48.77 9.01
CA GLU A 32 53.40 -49.48 7.76
C GLU A 32 53.66 -48.52 6.57
N PRO A 33 54.52 -48.88 5.60
CA PRO A 33 54.76 -48.03 4.44
C PRO A 33 53.47 -47.80 3.69
N VAL A 34 53.00 -46.55 3.65
CA VAL A 34 51.83 -46.17 2.85
C VAL A 34 52.21 -46.32 1.38
N ARG A 35 51.64 -47.34 0.72
CA ARG A 35 51.83 -47.55 -0.72
C ARG A 35 51.10 -46.46 -1.49
N ILE A 36 51.84 -45.46 -1.96
CA ILE A 36 51.33 -44.52 -2.96
C ILE A 36 51.21 -45.30 -4.28
N CYS A 37 49.99 -45.47 -4.78
CA CYS A 37 49.75 -46.16 -6.05
C CYS A 37 50.60 -45.55 -7.17
N SER A 38 51.18 -46.40 -8.02
CA SER A 38 51.99 -45.98 -9.15
C SER A 38 51.19 -45.07 -10.07
N VAL A 39 51.69 -43.86 -10.29
CA VAL A 39 51.23 -42.94 -11.34
C VAL A 39 51.97 -43.29 -12.62
N SER A 40 51.25 -43.61 -13.69
CA SER A 40 51.83 -44.01 -14.98
C SER A 40 52.55 -42.85 -15.69
N GLY A 41 52.31 -41.61 -15.26
CA GLY A 41 53.01 -40.39 -15.68
C GLY A 41 52.36 -39.12 -15.09
N THR A 42 52.96 -37.96 -15.31
CA THR A 42 52.41 -36.64 -14.92
C THR A 42 51.04 -36.38 -15.53
N SER A 43 50.82 -36.85 -16.76
CA SER A 43 49.54 -36.76 -17.49
C SER A 43 48.36 -37.35 -16.70
N ASP A 44 48.56 -38.45 -15.98
CA ASP A 44 47.48 -39.09 -15.19
C ASP A 44 47.11 -38.26 -13.96
N ILE A 45 48.10 -37.57 -13.38
CA ILE A 45 47.90 -36.66 -12.26
C ILE A 45 47.12 -35.44 -12.74
N ASP A 46 47.51 -34.86 -13.88
CA ASP A 46 46.85 -33.69 -14.47
C ASP A 46 45.40 -33.99 -14.85
N ALA A 47 45.12 -35.17 -15.42
CA ALA A 47 43.77 -35.63 -15.71
C ALA A 47 42.90 -35.72 -14.44
N LYS A 48 43.45 -36.24 -13.33
CA LYS A 48 42.75 -36.28 -12.04
C LYS A 48 42.51 -34.90 -11.44
N VAL A 49 43.49 -33.99 -11.54
CA VAL A 49 43.34 -32.60 -11.10
C VAL A 49 42.22 -31.92 -11.88
N LEU A 50 42.19 -32.08 -13.21
CA LEU A 50 41.15 -31.52 -14.06
C LEU A 50 39.76 -32.07 -13.70
N ALA A 51 39.65 -33.38 -13.46
CA ALA A 51 38.40 -34.01 -13.02
C ALA A 51 37.88 -33.41 -11.69
N VAL A 52 38.76 -33.21 -10.71
CA VAL A 52 38.40 -32.57 -9.42
C VAL A 52 38.02 -31.10 -9.61
N GLN A 53 38.72 -30.36 -10.47
CA GLN A 53 38.39 -28.96 -10.76
C GLN A 53 37.02 -28.85 -11.45
N HIS A 54 36.76 -29.70 -12.44
CA HIS A 54 35.47 -29.78 -13.12
C HIS A 54 34.36 -30.09 -12.11
N TYR A 55 34.53 -31.10 -11.27
CA TYR A 55 33.57 -31.45 -10.22
C TYR A 55 33.27 -30.26 -9.29
N LYS A 56 34.31 -29.53 -8.83
CA LYS A 56 34.14 -28.34 -7.98
C LYS A 56 33.38 -27.21 -8.70
N LEU A 57 33.65 -27.00 -9.99
CA LEU A 57 32.91 -26.04 -10.81
C LEU A 57 31.46 -26.46 -10.98
N SER A 58 31.19 -27.74 -11.26
CA SER A 58 29.83 -28.28 -11.38
C SER A 58 29.02 -28.10 -10.09
N GLU A 59 29.61 -28.37 -8.92
CA GLU A 59 28.91 -28.16 -7.65
C GLU A 59 28.67 -26.67 -7.36
N ARG A 60 29.62 -25.78 -7.68
CA ARG A 60 29.42 -24.32 -7.59
C ARG A 60 28.32 -23.84 -8.52
N PHE A 61 28.28 -24.36 -9.74
CA PHE A 61 27.25 -24.07 -10.73
C PHE A 61 25.87 -24.51 -10.23
N ARG A 62 25.75 -25.76 -9.77
CA ARG A 62 24.49 -26.31 -9.23
C ARG A 62 23.99 -25.56 -7.99
N LEU A 63 24.90 -25.08 -7.14
CA LEU A 63 24.54 -24.21 -6.02
C LEU A 63 24.00 -22.86 -6.50
N LYS A 64 24.67 -22.24 -7.48
CA LYS A 64 24.22 -20.97 -8.08
C LYS A 64 22.89 -21.12 -8.78
N GLU A 65 22.68 -22.20 -9.52
CA GLU A 65 21.41 -22.53 -10.17
C GLU A 65 20.28 -22.60 -9.14
N ARG A 66 20.47 -23.33 -8.04
CA ARG A 66 19.47 -23.37 -6.94
C ARG A 66 19.18 -22.00 -6.35
N GLN A 67 20.20 -21.17 -6.14
CA GLN A 67 20.03 -19.79 -5.64
C GLN A 67 19.22 -18.94 -6.64
N THR A 68 19.53 -19.05 -7.93
CA THR A 68 18.80 -18.36 -8.99
C THR A 68 17.33 -18.79 -9.01
N THR A 69 17.03 -20.09 -8.95
CA THR A 69 15.65 -20.58 -8.91
C THR A 69 14.90 -20.08 -7.68
N GLN A 70 15.55 -20.04 -6.51
CA GLN A 70 14.93 -19.48 -5.30
C GLN A 70 14.61 -18.00 -5.43
N LEU A 71 15.52 -17.22 -6.03
CA LEU A 71 15.30 -15.80 -6.28
C LEU A 71 14.20 -15.57 -7.32
N GLN A 72 14.17 -16.37 -8.39
CA GLN A 72 13.12 -16.32 -9.42
C GLN A 72 11.75 -16.58 -8.81
N HIS A 73 11.59 -17.66 -8.04
CA HIS A 73 10.35 -17.94 -7.33
C HIS A 73 9.96 -16.81 -6.37
N ARG A 74 10.95 -16.20 -5.70
CA ARG A 74 10.68 -15.05 -4.81
C ARG A 74 10.21 -13.81 -5.58
N VAL A 75 10.77 -13.56 -6.76
CA VAL A 75 10.33 -12.48 -7.66
C VAL A 75 8.89 -12.73 -8.12
N GLU A 76 8.59 -13.92 -8.63
CA GLU A 76 7.24 -14.30 -9.07
C GLU A 76 6.20 -14.13 -7.95
N GLN A 77 6.55 -14.52 -6.71
CA GLN A 77 5.69 -14.33 -5.55
C GLN A 77 5.44 -12.85 -5.24
N LEU A 78 6.47 -12.01 -5.33
CA LEU A 78 6.35 -10.58 -5.08
C LEU A 78 5.54 -9.89 -6.18
N GLU A 79 5.75 -10.26 -7.44
CA GLU A 79 4.97 -9.76 -8.59
C GLU A 79 3.49 -10.15 -8.48
N SER A 80 3.20 -11.40 -8.09
CA SER A 80 1.83 -11.85 -7.87
C SER A 80 1.14 -11.06 -6.74
N ARG A 81 1.86 -10.78 -5.65
CA ARG A 81 1.34 -9.95 -4.56
C ARG A 81 1.13 -8.50 -5.01
N GLN A 82 2.07 -7.94 -5.76
CA GLN A 82 1.95 -6.58 -6.29
C GLN A 82 0.72 -6.43 -7.19
N ALA A 83 0.46 -7.39 -8.10
CA ALA A 83 -0.73 -7.38 -8.93
C ALA A 83 -2.04 -7.45 -8.11
N GLN A 84 -2.03 -8.18 -6.99
CA GLN A 84 -3.16 -8.22 -6.06
C GLN A 84 -3.35 -6.89 -5.33
N ASP A 85 -2.27 -6.29 -4.82
CA ASP A 85 -2.28 -5.00 -4.13
C ASP A 85 -2.77 -3.90 -5.09
N ASP A 86 -2.33 -3.89 -6.35
CA ASP A 86 -2.80 -2.97 -7.40
C ASP A 86 -4.31 -3.11 -7.67
N ALA A 87 -4.81 -4.35 -7.76
CA ALA A 87 -6.23 -4.61 -7.92
C ALA A 87 -7.06 -4.12 -6.72
N MET A 88 -6.54 -4.28 -5.50
CA MET A 88 -7.15 -3.76 -4.28
C MET A 88 -7.21 -2.23 -4.30
N MET A 89 -6.11 -1.57 -4.66
CA MET A 89 -6.04 -0.11 -4.76
C MET A 89 -7.03 0.45 -5.80
N CYS A 90 -7.19 -0.22 -6.94
CA CYS A 90 -8.19 0.13 -7.94
C CYS A 90 -9.62 0.02 -7.40
N THR A 91 -9.89 -1.03 -6.63
CA THR A 91 -11.19 -1.27 -6.00
C THR A 91 -11.51 -0.17 -4.99
N ILE A 92 -10.57 0.16 -4.10
CA ILE A 92 -10.71 1.22 -3.09
C ILE A 92 -10.97 2.57 -3.78
N ASN A 93 -10.17 2.92 -4.79
CA ASN A 93 -10.34 4.18 -5.51
C ASN A 93 -11.71 4.28 -6.21
N ARG A 94 -12.21 3.19 -6.78
CA ARG A 94 -13.55 3.15 -7.38
C ARG A 94 -14.64 3.44 -6.35
N PHE A 95 -14.58 2.81 -5.18
CA PHE A 95 -15.55 3.04 -4.10
C PHE A 95 -15.44 4.44 -3.52
N TRP A 96 -14.23 4.99 -3.40
CA TRP A 96 -14.03 6.36 -2.95
C TRP A 96 -14.61 7.36 -3.95
N ASN A 97 -14.36 7.17 -5.26
CA ASN A 97 -14.98 7.98 -6.30
C ASN A 97 -16.51 7.93 -6.22
N LEU A 98 -17.08 6.73 -6.05
CA LEU A 98 -18.54 6.57 -5.89
C LEU A 98 -19.06 7.29 -4.64
N PHE A 99 -18.32 7.24 -3.54
CA PHE A 99 -18.66 7.96 -2.32
C PHE A 99 -18.68 9.48 -2.55
N ASP A 100 -17.62 10.03 -3.14
CA ASP A 100 -17.53 11.47 -3.48
C ASP A 100 -18.70 11.90 -4.39
N GLU A 101 -19.04 11.06 -5.38
CA GLU A 101 -20.21 11.26 -6.27
C GLU A 101 -21.54 11.31 -5.53
N ASN A 102 -21.76 10.38 -4.59
CA ASN A 102 -22.99 10.31 -3.82
C ASN A 102 -23.16 11.53 -2.91
N VAL A 103 -22.10 11.93 -2.21
CA VAL A 103 -22.12 13.11 -1.32
C VAL A 103 -22.42 14.37 -2.12
N ARG A 104 -21.77 14.56 -3.28
CA ARG A 104 -22.08 15.70 -4.14
C ARG A 104 -23.51 15.65 -4.67
N THR A 105 -24.00 14.49 -5.09
CA THR A 105 -25.38 14.37 -5.59
C THR A 105 -26.39 14.75 -4.51
N LEU A 106 -26.14 14.36 -3.25
CA LEU A 106 -26.95 14.76 -2.11
C LEU A 106 -26.89 16.28 -1.90
N LEU A 107 -25.69 16.86 -1.86
CA LEU A 107 -25.51 18.30 -1.73
C LEU A 107 -26.21 19.08 -2.86
N GLN A 108 -26.05 18.68 -4.12
CA GLN A 108 -26.70 19.35 -5.25
C GLN A 108 -28.24 19.33 -5.16
N ARG A 109 -28.82 18.25 -4.60
CA ARG A 109 -30.28 18.14 -4.47
C ARG A 109 -30.85 18.94 -3.31
N PHE A 110 -30.08 19.09 -2.23
CA PHE A 110 -30.59 19.59 -0.96
C PHE A 110 -30.03 20.97 -0.57
N ASP A 111 -28.92 21.41 -1.18
CA ASP A 111 -28.22 22.67 -0.90
C ASP A 111 -28.53 23.79 -1.94
N ALA A 112 -29.73 23.76 -2.54
CA ALA A 112 -30.11 24.69 -3.62
C ALA A 112 -30.11 26.18 -3.21
N GLU A 113 -30.04 26.49 -1.91
CA GLU A 113 -30.08 27.85 -1.35
C GLU A 113 -28.69 28.38 -0.92
N THR A 114 -27.66 27.53 -0.82
CA THR A 114 -26.33 27.91 -0.25
C THR A 114 -25.13 27.58 -1.15
N ALA A 115 -25.34 26.98 -2.31
CA ALA A 115 -24.25 26.32 -3.04
C ALA A 115 -23.26 27.28 -3.72
N VAL A 116 -21.99 27.21 -3.29
CA VAL A 116 -20.82 27.45 -4.15
C VAL A 116 -20.70 26.25 -5.11
N GLU A 117 -21.58 26.18 -6.12
CA GLU A 117 -21.67 25.04 -7.04
C GLU A 117 -20.37 24.76 -7.83
N GLY A 118 -19.50 25.77 -7.97
CA GLY A 118 -18.26 25.67 -8.75
C GLY A 118 -17.15 24.85 -8.11
N GLU A 119 -16.96 24.94 -6.79
CA GLU A 119 -15.83 24.29 -6.10
C GLU A 119 -15.99 22.76 -6.05
N ILE A 120 -17.17 22.27 -5.68
CA ILE A 120 -17.41 20.83 -5.47
C ILE A 120 -17.32 20.04 -6.79
N LYS A 121 -17.69 20.68 -7.92
CA LYS A 121 -17.69 20.05 -9.24
C LYS A 121 -16.28 19.97 -9.84
N MET A 122 -15.48 21.03 -9.68
CA MET A 122 -14.11 21.11 -10.21
C MET A 122 -13.16 20.16 -9.47
N GLU A 123 -13.26 20.10 -8.13
CA GLU A 123 -12.41 19.24 -7.30
C GLU A 123 -12.73 17.75 -7.46
N CYS A 124 -13.98 17.39 -7.80
CA CYS A 124 -14.34 15.99 -8.04
C CYS A 124 -13.83 15.45 -9.38
N GLU A 125 -13.77 16.27 -10.43
CA GLU A 125 -13.14 15.86 -11.68
C GLU A 125 -11.63 15.62 -11.48
N GLU A 126 -11.01 16.37 -10.55
CA GLU A 126 -9.62 16.16 -10.19
C GLU A 126 -9.37 14.79 -9.52
N THR A 127 -10.27 14.35 -8.63
CA THR A 127 -10.14 13.07 -7.91
C THR A 127 -10.48 11.85 -8.77
N LYS A 128 -11.25 11.97 -9.85
CA LYS A 128 -11.47 10.87 -10.81
C LYS A 128 -10.18 10.42 -11.50
N SER A 129 -9.23 11.34 -11.67
CA SER A 129 -7.92 11.08 -12.26
C SER A 129 -6.84 10.65 -11.25
N PHE A 130 -7.19 10.40 -9.99
CA PHE A 130 -6.23 10.20 -8.88
C PHE A 130 -5.24 9.06 -9.14
N LEU A 131 -5.70 7.89 -9.59
CA LEU A 131 -4.79 6.76 -9.89
C LEU A 131 -3.87 7.04 -11.09
N ALA A 132 -4.30 7.81 -12.08
CA ALA A 132 -3.45 8.15 -13.22
C ALA A 132 -2.30 9.08 -12.79
N LYS A 133 -2.55 9.93 -11.80
CA LYS A 133 -1.55 10.83 -11.21
C LYS A 133 -0.60 10.10 -10.25
N LEU A 134 -1.04 9.02 -9.59
CA LEU A 134 -0.20 8.23 -8.66
C LEU A 134 1.12 7.76 -9.28
N ALA A 135 1.14 7.42 -10.57
CA ALA A 135 2.35 6.97 -11.24
C ALA A 135 3.48 8.03 -11.28
N HIS A 136 3.18 9.28 -10.94
CA HIS A 136 4.08 10.42 -11.02
C HIS A 136 4.42 11.00 -9.65
N TRP A 137 3.76 10.55 -8.58
CA TRP A 137 4.00 11.05 -7.22
C TRP A 137 5.02 10.17 -6.51
N ASP A 138 5.86 10.79 -5.69
CA ASP A 138 6.68 10.06 -4.74
C ASP A 138 5.86 9.60 -3.52
N ASP A 139 6.44 8.77 -2.66
CA ASP A 139 5.73 8.18 -1.51
C ASP A 139 5.18 9.26 -0.55
N GLY A 140 5.91 10.36 -0.36
CA GLY A 140 5.51 11.45 0.53
C GLY A 140 4.40 12.33 -0.07
N GLU A 141 4.51 12.64 -1.35
CA GLU A 141 3.48 13.35 -2.11
C GLU A 141 2.18 12.55 -2.18
N THR A 142 2.27 11.23 -2.33
CA THR A 142 1.11 10.33 -2.36
C THR A 142 0.30 10.37 -1.07
N GLU A 143 0.98 10.31 0.09
CA GLU A 143 0.31 10.40 1.40
C GLU A 143 -0.41 11.73 1.57
N GLU A 144 0.25 12.84 1.22
CA GLU A 144 -0.33 14.18 1.33
C GLU A 144 -1.53 14.34 0.39
N LYS A 145 -1.46 13.84 -0.85
CA LYS A 145 -2.58 13.86 -1.80
C LYS A 145 -3.76 13.02 -1.33
N LEU A 146 -3.50 11.86 -0.72
CA LEU A 146 -4.55 11.03 -0.14
C LEU A 146 -5.23 11.76 1.02
N LYS A 147 -4.44 12.39 1.91
CA LYS A 147 -4.95 13.19 3.02
C LYS A 147 -5.81 14.37 2.54
N GLN A 148 -5.38 15.09 1.50
CA GLN A 148 -6.16 16.17 0.89
C GLN A 148 -7.53 15.69 0.41
N ARG A 149 -7.58 14.50 -0.20
CA ARG A 149 -8.82 13.88 -0.65
C ARG A 149 -9.73 13.50 0.52
N VAL A 150 -9.18 12.93 1.60
CA VAL A 150 -9.95 12.64 2.82
C VAL A 150 -10.54 13.92 3.42
N GLU A 151 -9.73 14.98 3.51
CA GLU A 151 -10.17 16.26 4.04
C GLU A 151 -11.26 16.91 3.18
N PHE A 152 -11.20 16.73 1.86
CA PHE A 152 -12.28 17.14 0.96
C PHE A 152 -13.59 16.41 1.29
N SER A 153 -13.57 15.08 1.32
CA SER A 153 -14.77 14.30 1.60
C SER A 153 -15.31 14.63 3.01
N ARG A 154 -14.43 14.87 4.00
CA ARG A 154 -14.81 15.33 5.35
C ARG A 154 -15.56 16.66 5.30
N ARG A 155 -15.02 17.66 4.60
CA ARG A 155 -15.66 18.98 4.44
C ARG A 155 -17.02 18.86 3.74
N ALA A 156 -17.13 18.02 2.71
CA ALA A 156 -18.38 17.80 1.99
C ALA A 156 -19.45 17.17 2.90
N ILE A 157 -19.10 16.19 3.74
CA ILE A 157 -20.01 15.60 4.73
C ILE A 157 -20.45 16.64 5.76
N SER A 158 -19.54 17.49 6.25
CA SER A 158 -19.92 18.56 7.18
C SER A 158 -20.94 19.52 6.57
N LYS A 159 -20.79 19.88 5.29
CA LYS A 159 -21.81 20.67 4.56
C LYS A 159 -23.13 19.92 4.47
N LEU A 160 -23.10 18.61 4.18
CA LEU A 160 -24.31 17.79 4.08
C LEU A 160 -25.09 17.74 5.41
N ILE A 161 -24.39 17.69 6.54
CA ILE A 161 -25.01 17.76 7.88
C ILE A 161 -25.69 19.13 8.08
N GLN A 162 -25.03 20.23 7.72
CA GLN A 162 -25.63 21.57 7.83
C GLN A 162 -26.90 21.71 6.98
N VAL A 163 -26.89 21.16 5.78
CA VAL A 163 -28.06 21.12 4.89
C VAL A 163 -29.19 20.30 5.52
N PHE A 164 -28.87 19.15 6.14
CA PHE A 164 -29.85 18.34 6.85
C PHE A 164 -30.48 19.08 8.04
N ASP A 165 -29.68 19.81 8.82
CA ASP A 165 -30.17 20.63 9.94
C ASP A 165 -31.10 21.73 9.43
N HIS A 166 -30.74 22.40 8.33
CA HIS A 166 -31.57 23.44 7.73
C HIS A 166 -32.92 22.91 7.23
N ILE A 167 -32.91 21.76 6.54
CA ILE A 167 -34.13 21.09 6.09
C ILE A 167 -35.00 20.70 7.28
N THR A 168 -34.40 20.14 8.34
CA THR A 168 -35.11 19.75 9.55
C THR A 168 -35.76 20.96 10.22
N GLN A 169 -35.05 22.09 10.34
CA GLN A 169 -35.60 23.32 10.88
C GLN A 169 -36.76 23.87 10.04
N ARG A 170 -36.61 23.88 8.71
CA ARG A 170 -37.66 24.35 7.79
C ARG A 170 -38.91 23.48 7.87
N ASN A 171 -38.73 22.16 7.94
CA ASN A 171 -39.84 21.22 8.11
C ASN A 171 -40.55 21.42 9.45
N GLY A 172 -39.81 21.70 10.53
CA GLY A 172 -40.39 22.05 11.84
C GLY A 172 -41.25 23.31 11.79
N LYS A 173 -40.74 24.40 11.18
CA LYS A 173 -41.50 25.64 10.98
C LYS A 173 -42.76 25.43 10.16
N ILE A 174 -42.70 24.63 9.10
CA ILE A 174 -43.86 24.30 8.27
C ILE A 174 -44.90 23.52 9.09
N ALA A 175 -44.47 22.54 9.89
CA ALA A 175 -45.36 21.78 10.76
C ALA A 175 -46.06 22.67 11.81
N GLU A 176 -45.32 23.60 12.43
CA GLU A 176 -45.89 24.59 13.35
C GLU A 176 -46.92 25.49 12.67
N MET A 177 -46.62 26.00 11.46
CA MET A 177 -47.57 26.81 10.69
C MET A 177 -48.85 26.03 10.36
N ILE A 178 -48.73 24.77 9.96
CA ILE A 178 -49.89 23.90 9.68
C ILE A 178 -50.71 23.69 10.95
N ALA A 179 -50.07 23.35 12.07
CA ALA A 179 -50.75 23.14 13.35
C ALA A 179 -51.49 24.40 13.83
N SER A 180 -50.85 25.57 13.72
CA SER A 180 -51.47 26.86 14.07
C SER A 180 -52.63 27.26 13.16
N CYS A 181 -52.70 26.71 11.94
CA CYS A 181 -53.79 26.95 11.00
C CYS A 181 -55.02 26.06 11.28
N SER A 182 -54.81 24.85 11.83
CA SER A 182 -55.91 23.92 12.16
C SER A 182 -56.66 24.26 13.44
N THR A 183 -56.07 25.02 14.36
CA THR A 183 -56.71 25.41 15.63
C THR A 183 -57.59 26.67 15.53
N ALA A 184 -57.63 27.33 14.37
CA ALA A 184 -58.44 28.53 14.17
C ALA A 184 -59.91 28.25 13.81
N ASP A 185 -60.31 27.00 13.62
CA ASP A 185 -61.67 26.63 13.14
C ASP A 185 -62.54 25.91 14.20
N GLU A 186 -62.02 25.66 15.40
CA GLU A 186 -62.80 25.13 16.54
C GLU A 186 -62.89 26.15 17.67
N SER A 187 -63.67 27.20 17.46
CA SER A 187 -64.31 27.93 18.56
C SER A 187 -65.82 27.75 18.43
N PRO A 188 -66.50 27.06 19.36
CA PRO A 188 -67.93 27.22 19.51
C PRO A 188 -68.13 28.50 20.31
N ASP A 189 -68.47 29.61 19.65
CA ASP A 189 -68.99 30.74 20.40
C ASP A 189 -70.16 31.42 19.72
N ASP A 190 -71.13 31.66 20.59
CA ASP A 190 -72.32 32.45 20.41
C ASP A 190 -71.98 33.84 19.86
N GLY A 191 -72.98 34.44 19.21
CA GLY A 191 -72.80 35.68 18.49
C GLY A 191 -72.20 36.82 19.32
N ALA A 192 -71.08 37.36 18.84
CA ALA A 192 -70.83 38.81 18.85
C ALA A 192 -69.72 39.15 17.85
N SER A 193 -70.10 39.94 16.85
CA SER A 193 -69.23 40.57 15.88
C SER A 193 -68.14 41.42 16.54
N THR A 194 -66.87 41.19 16.20
CA THR A 194 -65.93 42.28 15.87
C THR A 194 -64.95 41.82 14.80
N SER A 195 -64.75 42.70 13.83
CA SER A 195 -63.87 42.55 12.68
C SER A 195 -62.39 42.47 13.08
N ASP A 196 -61.65 41.52 12.52
CA ASP A 196 -60.25 41.77 12.20
C ASP A 196 -59.94 41.22 10.80
N GLY A 197 -59.75 42.15 9.86
CA GLY A 197 -59.70 41.90 8.42
C GLY A 197 -58.35 41.35 7.95
N ARG A 198 -57.95 40.17 8.45
CA ARG A 198 -56.84 39.42 7.84
C ARG A 198 -57.41 38.38 6.87
N PRO A 199 -57.15 38.50 5.55
CA PRO A 199 -57.61 37.50 4.60
C PRO A 199 -56.97 36.15 4.97
N THR A 200 -57.80 35.11 5.12
CA THR A 200 -57.33 33.74 5.33
C THR A 200 -56.34 33.38 4.24
N VAL A 201 -55.26 32.66 4.58
CA VAL A 201 -54.19 32.27 3.65
C VAL A 201 -54.74 31.64 2.37
N ASN A 202 -55.85 30.91 2.47
CA ASN A 202 -56.56 30.33 1.33
C ASN A 202 -57.06 31.39 0.33
N ALA A 203 -57.59 32.52 0.81
CA ALA A 203 -58.01 33.64 -0.03
C ALA A 203 -56.81 34.33 -0.72
N MET A 204 -55.65 34.41 -0.04
CA MET A 204 -54.42 34.93 -0.65
C MET A 204 -53.87 33.99 -1.73
N LEU A 205 -53.95 32.67 -1.50
CA LEU A 205 -53.55 31.64 -2.46
C LEU A 205 -54.43 31.65 -3.72
N VAL A 206 -55.75 31.75 -3.54
CA VAL A 206 -56.72 31.87 -4.64
C VAL A 206 -56.44 33.14 -5.46
N LYS A 207 -56.20 34.27 -4.80
CA LYS A 207 -55.87 35.52 -5.49
C LYS A 207 -54.57 35.41 -6.29
N ARG A 208 -53.52 34.85 -5.69
CA ARG A 208 -52.21 34.72 -6.35
C ARG A 208 -52.24 33.71 -7.51
N ASN A 209 -53.03 32.65 -7.41
CA ASN A 209 -53.26 31.71 -8.52
C ASN A 209 -54.05 32.35 -9.67
N ALA A 210 -55.00 33.24 -9.37
CA ALA A 210 -55.70 34.00 -10.39
C ALA A 210 -54.75 34.97 -11.12
N GLU A 211 -53.92 35.71 -10.38
CA GLU A 211 -52.89 36.62 -10.93
C GLU A 211 -51.89 35.86 -11.83
N LEU A 212 -51.40 34.69 -11.40
CA LEU A 212 -50.50 33.85 -12.20
C LEU A 212 -51.16 33.24 -13.44
N SER A 213 -52.48 33.11 -13.45
CA SER A 213 -53.24 32.62 -14.62
C SER A 213 -53.43 33.72 -15.66
N GLU A 214 -53.51 34.98 -15.24
CA GLU A 214 -53.54 36.14 -16.15
C GLU A 214 -52.16 36.43 -16.75
N GLU A 215 -51.07 36.16 -16.02
CA GLU A 215 -49.69 36.38 -16.48
C GLU A 215 -49.18 35.29 -17.45
N ASN A 216 -49.88 34.15 -17.55
CA ASN A 216 -49.58 33.05 -18.48
C ASN A 216 -50.35 33.10 -19.82
N ILE A 217 -51.05 34.20 -20.10
CA ILE A 217 -51.72 34.50 -21.38
C ILE A 217 -50.86 35.47 -22.19
#